data_AF-A0A934BAS0-F1
#
_entry.id   AF-A0A934BAS0-F1
#
_cell.length_a   1.000
_cell.length_b   1.000
_cell.length_c   1.000
_cell.angle_alpha   90.00
_cell.angle_beta   90.00
_cell.angle_gamma   90.00
#
_symmetry.space_group_name_H-M   'P 1'
#
loop_
_entity.id
_entity.type
_entity.pdbx_description
1 polymer ?
#
loop_
_entity_poly.entity_id
_entity_poly.type
_entity_poly.pdbx_seq_one_letter_code
_entity_poly.pdbx_strand_id
1 'polypeptide(L)'
;SGYAHPEPFYYYLPVFIIGFFPWSLFVFITFIHAIKQRKAMPVEEKKQVYFFCSWLILTLVFFSMSHSKLMTYILPLAPSVALLTVSLSRWDKEGILGKRYLWALWPALSVSVMLPIALVFTMHKWVPAKHGLSTIHIAIPIIILLIGTLIALFTFVSSKRFFQLKKVFCFTNCIFLVITITYSAKYLGTFRSTKDIVEKCLSDKGENYILFSYARTVPSLVFYSGKNILQIEDYTRWKTIIPDPETSAYVVMSLNDYHKKQDWIQKRKLHAVCQNNAHVILKRENE
;
A
#
# COMPACT_ATOMS: atom_id res chain seq x y z
N SER A 1 12.62 -1.95 -23.99
CA SER A 1 13.26 -1.54 -22.72
C SER A 1 12.15 -1.04 -21.81
N GLY A 2 11.63 -1.85 -20.89
CA GLY A 2 12.27 -2.21 -19.63
C GLY A 2 11.69 -1.30 -18.55
N TYR A 3 10.60 -1.76 -17.94
CA TYR A 3 9.66 -1.20 -16.96
C TYR A 3 10.26 -0.54 -15.68
N ALA A 4 11.42 0.09 -15.76
CA ALA A 4 11.97 0.88 -14.66
C ALA A 4 11.46 2.31 -14.80
N HIS A 5 10.54 2.72 -13.91
CA HIS A 5 10.39 4.14 -13.62
C HIS A 5 11.58 4.52 -12.73
N PRO A 6 12.57 5.28 -13.23
CA PRO A 6 13.73 5.64 -12.44
C PRO A 6 13.28 6.61 -11.35
N GLU A 7 13.07 6.06 -10.16
CA GLU A 7 12.81 6.84 -8.96
C GLU A 7 14.13 7.38 -8.41
N PRO A 8 14.12 8.58 -7.80
CA PRO A 8 15.32 9.23 -7.30
C PRO A 8 16.00 8.40 -6.20
N PHE A 9 17.30 8.62 -5.98
CA PHE A 9 18.06 7.94 -4.91
C PHE A 9 17.40 8.09 -3.54
N TYR A 10 16.85 9.26 -3.24
CA TYR A 10 16.19 9.54 -1.96
C TYR A 10 14.77 8.96 -1.84
N TYR A 11 14.28 8.16 -2.80
CA TYR A 11 12.92 7.59 -2.82
C TYR A 11 12.53 6.93 -1.50
N TYR A 12 13.44 6.17 -0.88
CA TYR A 12 13.12 5.44 0.35
C TYR A 12 13.10 6.29 1.62
N LEU A 13 13.60 7.53 1.59
CA LEU A 13 13.55 8.44 2.74
C LEU A 13 12.12 8.88 3.08
N PRO A 14 11.34 9.50 2.18
CA PRO A 14 9.94 9.83 2.45
C PRO A 14 9.10 8.56 2.63
N VAL A 15 9.38 7.48 1.90
CA VAL A 15 8.66 6.20 2.06
C VAL A 15 8.90 5.61 3.46
N PHE A 16 10.11 5.70 4.01
CA PHE A 16 10.37 5.30 5.39
C PHE A 16 9.63 6.18 6.38
N ILE A 17 9.70 7.51 6.22
CA ILE A 17 9.07 8.46 7.14
C ILE A 17 7.57 8.21 7.22
N ILE A 18 6.91 8.07 6.06
CA ILE A 18 5.46 7.89 5.93
C ILE A 18 5.07 6.45 6.25
N GLY A 19 5.77 5.46 5.69
CA GLY A 19 5.42 4.04 5.79
C GLY A 19 5.67 3.44 7.17
N PHE A 20 6.67 3.95 7.89
CA PHE A 20 6.90 3.60 9.29
C PHE A 20 6.37 4.64 10.26
N PHE A 21 5.62 5.66 9.81
CA PHE A 21 4.93 6.55 10.74
C PHE A 21 3.93 5.74 11.59
N PRO A 22 3.82 5.98 12.91
CA PRO A 22 4.51 7.02 13.69
C PRO A 22 5.92 6.65 14.19
N TRP A 23 6.36 5.41 13.98
CA TRP A 23 7.56 4.84 14.61
C TRP A 23 8.86 5.42 14.06
N SER A 24 8.82 5.97 12.84
CA SER A 24 9.91 6.74 12.25
C SER A 24 10.39 7.86 13.19
N LEU A 25 9.48 8.53 13.91
CA LEU A 25 9.83 9.58 14.89
C LEU A 25 10.61 9.05 16.09
N PHE A 26 10.22 7.88 16.62
CA PHE A 26 10.96 7.24 17.71
C PHE A 26 12.37 6.89 17.28
N VAL A 27 12.55 6.41 16.05
CA VAL A 27 13.87 6.12 15.47
C VAL A 27 14.72 7.38 15.37
N PHE A 28 14.18 8.49 14.86
CA PHE A 28 14.93 9.76 14.78
C PHE A 28 15.37 10.25 16.16
N ILE A 29 14.49 10.20 17.16
CA ILE A 29 14.82 10.58 18.54
C ILE A 29 15.93 9.67 19.09
N THR A 30 15.81 8.36 18.90
CA THR A 30 16.80 7.36 19.33
C THR A 30 18.16 7.64 18.70
N PHE A 31 18.18 7.94 17.40
CA PHE A 31 19.40 8.24 16.67
C PHE A 31 20.10 9.52 17.18
N ILE A 32 19.36 10.61 17.36
CA ILE A 32 19.90 11.87 17.90
C ILE A 32 20.43 11.66 19.33
N HIS A 33 19.68 10.92 20.16
CA HIS A 33 20.08 10.63 21.54
C HIS A 33 21.37 9.80 21.58
N ALA A 34 21.46 8.75 20.76
CA ALA A 34 22.64 7.89 20.65
C ALA A 34 23.90 8.65 20.22
N ILE A 35 23.77 9.62 19.30
CA ILE A 35 24.89 10.47 18.89
C ILE A 35 25.34 11.39 20.03
N LYS A 36 24.40 12.04 20.73
CA LYS A 36 24.72 12.97 21.81
C LYS A 36 25.30 12.27 23.05
N GLN A 37 24.77 11.10 23.41
CA GLN A 37 25.18 10.34 24.58
C GLN A 37 26.27 9.29 24.28
N ARG A 38 26.89 9.33 23.09
CA ARG A 38 27.86 8.31 22.63
C ARG A 38 29.03 8.02 23.58
N LYS A 39 29.37 8.97 24.46
CA LYS A 39 30.47 8.88 25.44
C LYS A 39 30.01 8.38 26.81
N ALA A 40 28.73 8.60 27.16
CA ALA A 40 28.15 8.24 28.46
C ALA A 40 27.43 6.88 28.41
N MET A 41 27.10 6.39 27.22
CA MET A 41 26.38 5.13 27.02
C MET A 41 27.26 3.91 27.35
N PRO A 42 26.71 2.90 28.07
CA PRO A 42 27.39 1.63 28.31
C PRO A 42 27.84 0.94 27.01
N VAL A 43 28.97 0.25 27.05
CA VAL A 43 29.58 -0.36 25.84
C VAL A 43 28.64 -1.34 25.13
N GLU A 44 27.95 -2.21 25.88
CA GLU A 44 27.06 -3.20 25.29
C GLU A 44 25.80 -2.58 24.67
N GLU A 45 25.24 -1.57 25.31
CA GLU A 45 24.10 -0.86 24.77
C GLU A 45 24.47 -0.09 23.50
N LYS A 46 25.63 0.55 23.50
CA LYS A 46 26.17 1.25 22.33
C LYS A 46 26.34 0.31 21.13
N LYS A 47 26.86 -0.91 21.35
CA LYS A 47 26.97 -1.94 20.31
C LYS A 47 25.60 -2.30 19.74
N GLN A 48 24.61 -2.56 20.60
CA GLN A 48 23.24 -2.89 20.17
C GLN A 48 22.62 -1.79 19.31
N VAL A 49 22.65 -0.54 19.80
CA VAL A 49 22.07 0.60 19.09
C VAL A 49 22.75 0.83 17.74
N TYR A 50 24.08 0.75 17.70
CA TYR A 50 24.81 0.88 16.43
C TYR A 50 24.54 -0.27 15.46
N PHE A 51 24.40 -1.50 15.95
CA PHE A 51 24.01 -2.62 15.12
C PHE A 51 22.65 -2.35 14.45
N PHE A 52 21.63 -1.96 15.22
CA PHE A 52 20.32 -1.64 14.65
C PHE A 52 20.35 -0.42 13.72
N CYS A 53 21.05 0.65 14.09
CA CYS A 53 21.21 1.79 13.19
C CYS A 53 21.93 1.41 11.89
N SER A 54 22.95 0.56 11.95
CA SER A 54 23.68 0.08 10.78
C SER A 54 22.79 -0.79 9.88
N TRP A 55 21.97 -1.67 10.45
CA TRP A 55 20.97 -2.44 9.71
C TRP A 55 20.02 -1.49 8.98
N LEU A 56 19.45 -0.52 9.69
CA LEU A 56 18.52 0.44 9.11
C LEU A 56 19.15 1.21 7.94
N ILE A 57 20.35 1.74 8.14
CA ILE A 57 21.07 2.53 7.12
C ILE A 57 21.46 1.65 5.94
N LEU A 58 22.01 0.46 6.18
CA LEU A 58 22.47 -0.45 5.13
C LEU A 58 21.31 -0.89 4.23
N THR A 59 20.18 -1.27 4.82
CA THR A 59 18.99 -1.65 4.06
C THR A 59 18.45 -0.48 3.23
N LEU A 60 18.39 0.73 3.78
CA LEU A 60 17.95 1.91 3.03
C LEU A 60 18.89 2.23 1.87
N VAL A 61 20.21 2.23 2.10
CA VAL A 61 21.21 2.53 1.07
C VAL A 61 21.19 1.47 -0.02
N PHE A 62 21.17 0.18 0.36
CA PHE A 62 21.13 -0.94 -0.58
C PHE A 62 19.93 -0.84 -1.53
N PHE A 63 18.72 -0.66 -1.00
CA PHE A 63 17.54 -0.53 -1.86
C PHE A 63 17.52 0.79 -2.63
N SER A 64 18.06 1.87 -2.08
CA SER A 64 18.17 3.16 -2.78
C SER A 64 19.06 3.08 -4.03
N MET A 65 20.03 2.16 -4.05
CA MET A 65 20.86 1.86 -5.21
C MET A 65 20.18 0.97 -6.26
N SER A 66 19.01 0.38 -5.97
CA SER A 66 18.28 -0.46 -6.92
C SER A 66 17.67 0.35 -8.07
N HIS A 67 17.78 -0.20 -9.29
CA HIS A 67 17.15 0.36 -10.50
C HIS A 67 15.61 0.27 -10.47
N SER A 68 15.07 -0.86 -10.01
CA SER A 68 13.64 -1.04 -9.78
C SER A 68 13.34 -0.77 -8.31
N LYS A 69 12.54 0.26 -8.02
CA LYS A 69 12.16 0.62 -6.64
C LYS A 69 10.70 0.31 -6.40
N LEU A 70 10.45 -0.59 -5.45
CA LEU A 70 9.11 -0.88 -4.96
C LEU A 70 8.99 -0.45 -3.51
N MET A 71 7.85 0.15 -3.16
CA MET A 71 7.58 0.65 -1.81
C MET A 71 7.72 -0.44 -0.73
N THR A 72 7.43 -1.70 -1.06
CA THR A 72 7.50 -2.83 -0.13
C THR A 72 8.92 -3.31 0.19
N TYR A 73 9.93 -2.86 -0.55
CA TYR A 73 11.32 -3.29 -0.32
C TYR A 73 11.87 -2.84 1.03
N ILE A 74 11.30 -1.83 1.68
CA ILE A 74 11.75 -1.37 2.99
C ILE A 74 11.18 -2.18 4.17
N LEU A 75 10.28 -3.14 3.93
CA LEU A 75 9.69 -3.96 4.99
C LEU A 75 10.72 -4.66 5.91
N PRO A 76 11.88 -5.13 5.42
CA PRO A 76 12.93 -5.69 6.27
C PRO A 76 13.51 -4.72 7.32
N LEU A 77 13.18 -3.41 7.27
CA LEU A 77 13.53 -2.44 8.32
C LEU A 77 12.72 -2.60 9.60
N ALA A 78 11.54 -3.24 9.53
CA ALA A 78 10.59 -3.28 10.65
C ALA A 78 11.20 -3.80 11.97
N PRO A 79 12.01 -4.89 11.98
CA PRO A 79 12.63 -5.37 13.22
C PRO A 79 13.58 -4.33 13.82
N SER A 80 14.40 -3.68 12.99
CA SER A 80 15.33 -2.64 13.45
C SER A 80 14.59 -1.45 14.06
N VAL A 81 13.51 -0.99 13.42
CA VAL A 81 12.67 0.10 13.91
C VAL A 81 12.07 -0.26 15.28
N ALA A 82 11.57 -1.49 15.44
CA ALA A 82 11.01 -1.95 16.70
C ALA A 82 12.06 -1.99 17.82
N LEU A 83 13.25 -2.54 17.56
CA LEU A 83 14.33 -2.67 18.56
C LEU A 83 14.91 -1.32 18.98
N LEU A 84 15.03 -0.36 18.05
CA LEU A 84 15.40 1.02 18.38
C LEU A 84 14.34 1.69 19.25
N THR A 85 13.05 1.47 18.97
CA THR A 85 11.94 1.99 19.78
C THR A 85 11.94 1.42 21.20
N VAL A 86 12.29 0.14 21.36
CA VAL A 86 12.46 -0.50 22.69
C VAL A 86 13.63 0.14 23.45
N SER A 87 14.73 0.43 22.78
CA SER A 87 15.89 1.09 23.39
C SER A 87 15.54 2.49 23.92
N LEU A 88 14.78 3.26 23.14
CA LEU A 88 14.23 4.54 23.58
C LEU A 88 13.33 4.42 24.82
N SER A 89 12.56 3.34 24.89
CA SER A 89 11.68 3.05 26.02
C SER A 89 12.47 2.76 27.31
N ARG A 90 13.64 2.13 27.20
CA ARG A 90 14.55 1.86 28.33
C ARG A 90 15.15 3.15 28.87
N TRP A 91 15.75 3.99 28.01
CA TRP A 91 16.36 5.27 28.44
C TRP A 91 15.37 6.24 29.09
N ASP A 92 14.10 6.16 28.70
CA ASP A 92 13.04 6.94 29.32
C ASP A 92 12.73 6.47 30.74
N LYS A 93 12.70 5.16 30.99
CA LYS A 93 12.55 4.60 32.35
C LYS A 93 13.70 4.93 33.27
N GLU A 94 14.92 4.95 32.72
CA GLU A 94 16.14 5.26 33.46
C GLU A 94 16.31 6.77 33.71
N GLY A 95 15.38 7.60 33.22
CA GLY A 95 15.43 9.06 33.39
C GLY A 95 16.54 9.75 32.58
N ILE A 96 17.16 9.01 31.65
CA ILE A 96 18.27 9.46 30.80
C ILE A 96 17.75 10.35 29.66
N LEU A 97 16.47 10.20 29.27
CA LEU A 97 15.82 11.13 28.35
C LEU A 97 15.52 12.48 29.03
N GLY A 98 16.19 13.53 28.55
CA GLY A 98 15.86 14.89 28.97
C GLY A 98 14.43 15.32 28.56
N LYS A 99 13.80 16.18 29.38
CA LYS A 99 12.43 16.72 29.17
C LYS A 99 12.15 17.27 27.75
N ARG A 100 13.18 17.71 27.02
CA ARG A 100 13.08 18.19 25.63
C ARG A 100 12.69 17.08 24.64
N TYR A 101 13.13 15.84 24.86
CA TYR A 101 12.76 14.71 24.01
C TYR A 101 11.32 14.24 24.26
N LEU A 102 10.82 14.42 25.49
CA LEU A 102 9.42 14.20 25.84
C LEU A 102 8.51 15.20 25.11
N TRP A 103 8.92 16.46 24.98
CA TRP A 103 8.21 17.46 24.18
C TRP A 103 8.29 17.18 22.67
N ALA A 104 9.36 16.56 22.17
CA ALA A 104 9.46 16.15 20.76
C ALA A 104 8.52 14.99 20.39
N LEU A 105 7.84 14.37 21.36
CA LEU A 105 6.85 13.31 21.16
C LEU A 105 5.42 13.86 21.00
N TRP A 106 5.20 15.15 21.31
CA TRP A 106 3.94 15.83 21.07
C TRP A 106 3.57 15.91 19.58
N PRO A 107 4.48 16.25 18.66
CA PRO A 107 4.22 16.18 17.23
C PRO A 107 3.83 14.77 16.75
N ALA A 108 4.43 13.71 17.32
CA ALA A 108 4.06 12.33 16.98
C ALA A 108 2.60 12.01 17.34
N LEU A 109 2.17 12.46 18.51
CA LEU A 109 0.80 12.34 18.99
C LEU A 109 -0.16 13.21 18.17
N SER A 110 0.15 14.50 17.98
CA SER A 110 -0.68 15.42 17.18
C SER A 110 -0.83 14.95 15.74
N VAL A 111 0.26 14.48 15.10
CA VAL A 111 0.20 13.96 13.73
C VAL A 111 -0.53 12.62 13.69
N SER A 112 -0.42 11.76 14.71
CA SER A 112 -1.23 10.54 14.79
C SER A 112 -2.72 10.81 14.99
N VAL A 113 -3.12 11.96 15.54
CA VAL A 113 -4.52 12.41 15.57
C VAL A 113 -4.92 12.97 14.19
N MET A 114 -4.03 13.72 13.55
CA MET A 114 -4.28 14.36 12.26
C MET A 114 -4.31 13.38 11.10
N LEU A 115 -3.55 12.29 11.13
CA LEU A 115 -3.47 11.29 10.06
C LEU A 115 -4.82 10.60 9.79
N PRO A 116 -5.56 10.07 10.81
CA PRO A 116 -6.91 9.57 10.61
C PRO A 116 -7.84 10.64 10.06
N ILE A 117 -7.81 11.85 10.61
CA ILE A 117 -8.68 12.96 10.19
C ILE A 117 -8.40 13.34 8.73
N ALA A 118 -7.13 13.47 8.34
CA ALA A 118 -6.72 13.74 6.98
C ALA A 118 -7.15 12.61 6.04
N LEU A 119 -6.98 11.35 6.45
CA LEU A 119 -7.44 10.18 5.69
C LEU A 119 -8.97 10.18 5.51
N VAL A 120 -9.76 10.61 6.51
CA VAL A 120 -11.22 10.81 6.35
C VAL A 120 -11.49 11.80 5.22
N PHE A 121 -10.88 12.99 5.28
CA PHE A 121 -11.13 14.07 4.34
C PHE A 121 -10.63 13.76 2.93
N THR A 122 -9.45 13.14 2.80
CA THR A 122 -8.89 12.76 1.49
C THR A 122 -9.65 11.59 0.90
N MET A 123 -9.98 10.56 1.67
CA MET A 123 -10.70 9.40 1.15
C MET A 123 -12.15 9.73 0.80
N HIS A 124 -12.82 10.62 1.52
CA HIS A 124 -14.15 11.08 1.11
C HIS A 124 -14.14 11.80 -0.26
N LYS A 125 -13.04 12.50 -0.59
CA LYS A 125 -12.85 13.14 -1.90
C LYS A 125 -12.36 12.18 -2.99
N TRP A 126 -11.54 11.18 -2.63
CA TRP A 126 -10.84 10.31 -3.57
C TRP A 126 -11.46 8.92 -3.75
N VAL A 127 -12.34 8.49 -2.86
CA VAL A 127 -13.16 7.30 -3.04
C VAL A 127 -14.47 7.75 -3.65
N PRO A 128 -14.61 7.81 -4.99
CA PRO A 128 -15.91 8.06 -5.57
C PRO A 128 -16.87 6.97 -5.06
N ALA A 129 -18.10 7.38 -4.73
CA ALA A 129 -19.22 6.51 -4.33
C ALA A 129 -19.50 5.34 -5.31
N LYS A 130 -18.80 5.30 -6.45
CA LYS A 130 -18.84 4.28 -7.50
C LYS A 130 -18.02 3.02 -7.22
N HIS A 131 -17.26 2.92 -6.12
CA HIS A 131 -16.41 1.75 -5.82
C HIS A 131 -17.03 0.68 -4.90
N GLY A 132 -18.31 0.79 -4.51
CA GLY A 132 -18.98 -0.20 -3.64
C GLY A 132 -18.42 -0.26 -2.20
N LEU A 133 -17.40 0.53 -1.87
CA LEU A 133 -16.94 0.78 -0.52
C LEU A 133 -18.00 1.63 0.21
N SER A 134 -18.91 0.96 0.91
CA SER A 134 -19.87 1.65 1.79
C SER A 134 -19.12 2.50 2.81
N THR A 135 -19.61 3.73 3.06
CA THR A 135 -19.08 4.72 4.01
C THR A 135 -18.70 4.11 5.36
N ILE A 136 -19.40 3.06 5.78
CA ILE A 136 -19.18 2.31 7.01
C ILE A 136 -17.79 1.66 7.05
N HIS A 137 -17.31 1.09 5.94
CA HIS A 137 -16.01 0.42 5.87
C HIS A 137 -14.83 1.39 6.05
N ILE A 138 -15.05 2.66 5.70
CA ILE A 138 -14.08 3.74 5.89
C ILE A 138 -14.20 4.29 7.32
N ALA A 139 -15.42 4.42 7.84
CA ALA A 139 -15.67 4.95 9.17
C ALA A 139 -15.12 4.07 10.30
N ILE A 140 -15.19 2.73 10.18
CA ILE A 140 -14.77 1.80 11.25
C ILE A 140 -13.29 1.98 11.65
N PRO A 141 -12.30 1.91 10.74
CA PRO A 141 -10.90 2.12 11.10
C PRO A 141 -10.63 3.50 11.73
N ILE A 142 -11.34 4.53 11.25
CA ILE A 142 -11.21 5.90 11.72
C ILE A 142 -11.73 6.04 13.14
N ILE A 143 -12.90 5.47 13.45
CA ILE A 143 -13.48 5.49 14.79
C ILE A 143 -12.56 4.79 15.78
N ILE A 144 -11.96 3.66 15.40
CA ILE A 144 -11.02 2.91 16.24
C ILE A 144 -9.77 3.75 16.55
N LEU A 145 -9.21 4.45 15.56
CA LEU A 145 -8.12 5.39 15.77
C LEU A 145 -8.51 6.54 16.69
N LEU A 146 -9.71 7.11 16.51
CA LEU A 146 -10.24 8.20 17.33
C LEU A 146 -10.38 7.78 18.79
N ILE A 147 -11.00 6.62 19.04
CA ILE A 147 -11.18 6.07 20.39
C ILE A 147 -9.82 5.81 21.04
N GLY A 148 -8.89 5.14 20.36
CA GLY A 148 -7.59 4.86 20.97
C GLY A 148 -6.74 6.11 21.18
N THR A 149 -6.91 7.15 20.35
CA THR A 149 -6.32 8.47 20.58
C THR A 149 -6.89 9.14 21.83
N LEU A 150 -8.21 9.09 22.04
CA LEU A 150 -8.87 9.63 23.23
C LEU A 150 -8.44 8.89 24.50
N ILE A 151 -8.33 7.56 24.45
CA ILE A 151 -7.84 6.74 25.57
C ILE A 151 -6.37 7.07 25.89
N ALA A 152 -5.53 7.24 24.86
CA ALA A 152 -4.16 7.69 25.02
C ALA A 152 -4.10 9.07 25.70
N LEU A 153 -4.89 10.03 25.24
CA LEU A 153 -4.91 11.39 25.80
C LEU A 153 -5.45 11.42 27.24
N PHE A 154 -6.48 10.63 27.55
CA PHE A 154 -7.03 10.49 28.90
C PHE A 154 -6.01 9.86 29.87
N THR A 155 -5.38 8.75 29.48
CA THR A 155 -4.34 8.10 30.29
C THR A 155 -3.13 9.00 30.52
N PHE A 156 -2.80 9.90 29.58
CA PHE A 156 -1.77 10.92 29.77
C PHE A 156 -2.13 11.93 30.85
N VAL A 157 -3.34 12.52 30.77
CA VAL A 157 -3.80 13.54 31.73
C VAL A 157 -3.93 12.96 33.14
N SER A 158 -4.48 11.74 33.27
CA SER A 158 -4.72 11.13 34.58
C SER A 158 -3.49 10.54 35.25
N SER A 159 -2.53 9.99 34.49
CA SER A 159 -1.43 9.22 35.11
C SER A 159 -0.10 9.98 35.18
N LYS A 160 0.12 11.01 34.36
CA LYS A 160 1.46 11.63 34.10
C LYS A 160 2.57 10.61 33.77
N ARG A 161 2.24 9.33 33.60
CA ARG A 161 3.18 8.22 33.37
C ARG A 161 3.25 7.97 31.88
N PHE A 162 4.21 8.62 31.25
CA PHE A 162 4.51 8.55 29.82
C PHE A 162 4.62 7.11 29.27
N PHE A 163 4.96 6.15 30.14
CA PHE A 163 5.10 4.74 29.77
C PHE A 163 3.79 4.06 29.37
N GLN A 164 2.67 4.41 29.99
CA GLN A 164 1.36 3.83 29.63
C GLN A 164 0.88 4.38 28.29
N LEU A 165 1.23 5.64 27.99
CA LEU A 165 0.89 6.29 26.74
C LEU A 165 1.50 5.56 25.53
N LYS A 166 2.80 5.21 25.60
CA LYS A 166 3.49 4.48 24.52
C LYS A 166 2.84 3.12 24.22
N LYS A 167 2.45 2.38 25.26
CA LYS A 167 1.82 1.07 25.12
C LYS A 167 0.44 1.17 24.47
N VAL A 168 -0.41 2.05 24.99
CA VAL A 168 -1.75 2.29 24.46
C VAL A 168 -1.65 2.76 23.01
N PHE A 169 -0.76 3.71 22.73
CA PHE A 169 -0.52 4.24 21.39
C PHE A 169 -0.06 3.18 20.38
N CYS A 170 0.89 2.33 20.78
CA CYS A 170 1.38 1.23 19.94
C CYS A 170 0.26 0.22 19.69
N PHE A 171 -0.48 -0.16 20.73
CA PHE A 171 -1.55 -1.13 20.64
C PHE A 171 -2.69 -0.65 19.73
N THR A 172 -3.15 0.60 19.89
CA THR A 172 -4.16 1.21 19.02
C THR A 172 -3.72 1.25 17.56
N ASN A 173 -2.50 1.70 17.28
CA ASN A 173 -2.01 1.78 15.89
C ASN A 173 -1.84 0.38 15.27
N CYS A 174 -1.38 -0.61 16.03
CA CYS A 174 -1.29 -2.00 15.55
C CYS A 174 -2.68 -2.56 15.22
N ILE A 175 -3.68 -2.36 16.10
CA ILE A 175 -5.07 -2.77 15.84
C ILE A 175 -5.60 -2.08 14.59
N PHE A 176 -5.41 -0.76 14.48
CA PHE A 176 -5.82 0.00 13.31
C PHE A 176 -5.20 -0.59 12.03
N LEU A 177 -3.87 -0.78 11.99
CA LEU A 177 -3.19 -1.31 10.82
C LEU A 177 -3.71 -2.70 10.44
N VAL A 178 -3.91 -3.60 11.41
CA VAL A 178 -4.45 -4.94 11.16
C VAL A 178 -5.86 -4.87 10.56
N ILE A 179 -6.73 -4.02 11.11
CA ILE A 179 -8.09 -3.84 10.61
C ILE A 179 -8.05 -3.24 9.21
N THR A 180 -7.32 -2.15 8.99
CA THR A 180 -7.19 -1.52 7.69
C THR A 180 -6.62 -2.49 6.65
N ILE A 181 -5.58 -3.27 6.96
CA ILE A 181 -5.02 -4.27 6.05
C ILE A 181 -6.05 -5.37 5.75
N THR A 182 -6.69 -5.95 6.77
CA THR A 182 -7.66 -7.05 6.58
C THR A 182 -8.86 -6.60 5.74
N TYR A 183 -9.40 -5.42 6.02
CA TYR A 183 -10.52 -4.86 5.26
C TYR A 183 -10.08 -4.44 3.86
N SER A 184 -8.97 -3.71 3.72
CA SER A 184 -8.49 -3.25 2.40
C SER A 184 -8.07 -4.41 1.50
N ALA A 185 -7.46 -5.47 2.02
CA ALA A 185 -7.04 -6.63 1.25
C ALA A 185 -8.21 -7.31 0.53
N LYS A 186 -9.38 -7.41 1.19
CA LYS A 186 -10.60 -7.99 0.59
C LYS A 186 -11.07 -7.20 -0.63
N TYR A 187 -10.98 -5.87 -0.58
CA TYR A 187 -11.38 -5.01 -1.70
C TYR A 187 -10.28 -4.89 -2.74
N LEU A 188 -9.03 -4.60 -2.36
CA LEU A 188 -7.90 -4.49 -3.29
C LEU A 188 -7.72 -5.73 -4.16
N GLY A 189 -7.99 -6.92 -3.61
CA GLY A 189 -7.96 -8.18 -4.35
C GLY A 189 -8.92 -8.21 -5.54
N THR A 190 -10.16 -7.72 -5.39
CA THR A 190 -11.15 -7.69 -6.48
C THR A 190 -10.85 -6.62 -7.53
N PHE A 191 -10.16 -5.54 -7.15
CA PHE A 191 -9.77 -4.47 -8.06
C PHE A 191 -8.54 -4.79 -8.91
N ARG A 192 -7.56 -5.50 -8.34
CA ARG A 192 -6.30 -5.81 -9.03
C ARG A 192 -6.31 -7.17 -9.72
N SER A 193 -7.17 -8.09 -9.30
CA SER A 193 -7.26 -9.41 -9.88
C SER A 193 -8.23 -9.46 -11.06
N THR A 194 -7.85 -10.17 -12.11
CA THR A 194 -8.74 -10.56 -13.22
C THR A 194 -9.34 -11.94 -13.03
N LYS A 195 -9.20 -12.53 -11.83
CA LYS A 195 -9.78 -13.84 -11.51
C LYS A 195 -11.28 -13.88 -11.82
N ASP A 196 -12.01 -12.88 -11.33
CA ASP A 196 -13.46 -12.74 -11.57
C ASP A 196 -13.81 -12.62 -13.06
N ILE A 197 -12.93 -12.01 -13.87
CA ILE A 197 -13.14 -11.91 -15.32
C ILE A 197 -13.09 -13.30 -15.94
N VAL A 198 -12.09 -14.10 -15.57
CA VAL A 198 -11.93 -15.44 -16.13
C VAL A 198 -13.03 -16.36 -15.61
N GLU A 199 -13.26 -16.40 -14.31
CA GLU A 199 -14.23 -17.30 -13.67
C GLU A 199 -15.70 -16.99 -14.01
N LYS A 200 -16.09 -15.72 -14.18
CA LYS A 200 -17.50 -15.37 -14.41
C LYS A 200 -17.86 -15.16 -15.88
N CYS A 201 -16.89 -14.80 -16.71
CA CYS A 201 -17.17 -14.42 -18.10
C CYS A 201 -16.57 -15.37 -19.14
N LEU A 202 -15.54 -16.13 -18.78
CA LEU A 202 -14.79 -16.94 -19.75
C LEU A 202 -14.78 -18.44 -19.41
N SER A 203 -15.25 -18.84 -18.22
CA SER A 203 -15.34 -20.25 -17.79
C SER A 203 -16.19 -21.10 -18.73
N ASP A 204 -17.33 -20.56 -19.16
CA ASP A 204 -18.37 -21.31 -19.87
C ASP A 204 -18.15 -21.30 -21.40
N LYS A 205 -17.10 -20.62 -21.88
CA LYS A 205 -16.82 -20.41 -23.31
C LYS A 205 -15.94 -21.49 -23.94
N GLY A 206 -15.59 -22.54 -23.19
CA GLY A 206 -14.71 -23.62 -23.66
C GLY A 206 -13.29 -23.14 -23.98
N GLU A 207 -12.45 -23.98 -24.60
CA GLU A 207 -11.07 -23.60 -24.91
C GLU A 207 -10.91 -22.78 -26.19
N ASN A 208 -11.92 -22.73 -27.06
CA ASN A 208 -11.80 -22.18 -28.41
C ASN A 208 -12.04 -20.65 -28.49
N TYR A 209 -11.25 -19.89 -27.73
CA TYR A 209 -11.28 -18.43 -27.77
C TYR A 209 -9.88 -17.82 -27.62
N ILE A 210 -9.67 -16.66 -28.24
CA ILE A 210 -8.43 -15.88 -28.12
C ILE A 210 -8.68 -14.68 -27.20
N LEU A 211 -7.74 -14.44 -26.29
CA LEU A 211 -7.85 -13.38 -25.30
C LEU A 211 -6.79 -12.30 -25.55
N PHE A 212 -7.24 -11.05 -25.60
CA PHE A 212 -6.41 -9.88 -25.83
C PHE A 212 -6.52 -8.91 -24.66
N SER A 213 -5.46 -8.17 -24.37
CA SER A 213 -5.50 -7.02 -23.47
C SER A 213 -5.26 -5.74 -24.24
N TYR A 214 -6.12 -4.73 -24.02
CA TYR A 214 -5.98 -3.45 -24.68
C TYR A 214 -5.17 -2.47 -23.83
N ALA A 215 -4.10 -1.90 -24.41
CA ALA A 215 -3.27 -0.83 -23.84
C ALA A 215 -2.67 -1.09 -22.43
N ARG A 216 -2.81 -2.30 -21.89
CA ARG A 216 -2.28 -2.69 -20.58
C ARG A 216 -1.83 -4.14 -20.62
N THR A 217 -0.65 -4.42 -20.09
CA THR A 217 -0.27 -5.79 -19.70
C THR A 217 -1.03 -6.18 -18.44
N VAL A 218 -1.72 -7.32 -18.47
CA VAL A 218 -2.48 -7.81 -17.30
C VAL A 218 -1.97 -9.21 -16.92
N PRO A 219 -0.88 -9.31 -16.13
CA PRO A 219 -0.26 -10.59 -15.81
C PRO A 219 -1.20 -11.57 -15.09
N SER A 220 -2.09 -11.05 -14.24
CA SER A 220 -3.13 -11.85 -13.58
C SER A 220 -4.08 -12.51 -14.59
N LEU A 221 -4.30 -11.90 -15.75
CA LEU A 221 -5.18 -12.46 -16.78
C LEU A 221 -4.53 -13.67 -17.43
N VAL A 222 -3.22 -13.62 -17.70
CA VAL A 222 -2.44 -14.77 -18.19
C VAL A 222 -2.49 -15.90 -17.16
N PHE A 223 -2.24 -15.58 -15.89
CA PHE A 223 -2.22 -16.55 -14.80
C PHE A 223 -3.55 -17.27 -14.61
N TYR A 224 -4.68 -16.54 -14.56
CA TYR A 224 -5.99 -17.15 -14.31
C TYR A 224 -6.60 -17.79 -15.56
N SER A 225 -6.36 -17.26 -16.76
CA SER A 225 -6.87 -17.87 -17.99
C SER A 225 -6.04 -19.05 -18.46
N GLY A 226 -4.78 -19.16 -18.04
CA GLY A 226 -3.84 -20.15 -18.56
C GLY A 226 -3.45 -19.94 -20.03
N LYS A 227 -3.88 -18.83 -20.64
CA LYS A 227 -3.68 -18.53 -22.07
C LYS A 227 -2.59 -17.48 -22.28
N ASN A 228 -1.96 -17.55 -23.44
CA ASN A 228 -1.07 -16.48 -23.90
C ASN A 228 -1.93 -15.28 -24.33
N ILE A 229 -1.65 -14.12 -23.74
CA ILE A 229 -2.44 -12.90 -23.96
C ILE A 229 -1.59 -11.93 -24.73
N LEU A 230 -2.08 -11.58 -25.91
CA LEU A 230 -1.43 -10.60 -26.76
C LEU A 230 -1.93 -9.20 -26.40
N GLN A 231 -0.97 -8.33 -26.09
CA GLN A 231 -1.27 -6.92 -25.85
C GLN A 231 -1.46 -6.22 -27.20
N ILE A 232 -2.60 -5.56 -27.36
CA ILE A 232 -2.89 -4.71 -28.51
C ILE A 232 -2.70 -3.26 -28.09
N GLU A 233 -1.60 -2.66 -28.53
CA GLU A 233 -1.32 -1.22 -28.35
C GLU A 233 -1.80 -0.40 -29.56
N ASP A 234 -1.79 -0.97 -30.76
CA ASP A 234 -2.06 -0.24 -32.01
C ASP A 234 -2.96 -1.03 -33.00
N TYR A 235 -3.89 -0.33 -33.66
CA TYR A 235 -5.01 -0.91 -34.42
C TYR A 235 -4.62 -1.65 -35.71
N THR A 236 -3.40 -1.40 -36.17
CA THR A 236 -2.83 -1.83 -37.44
C THR A 236 -2.35 -3.29 -37.42
N ARG A 237 -1.89 -3.81 -36.27
CA ARG A 237 -1.36 -5.18 -36.14
C ARG A 237 -2.41 -6.29 -35.95
N TRP A 238 -3.68 -5.94 -35.84
CA TRP A 238 -4.78 -6.88 -35.57
C TRP A 238 -4.96 -7.98 -36.63
N LYS A 239 -4.84 -7.65 -37.93
CA LYS A 239 -5.13 -8.58 -39.02
C LYS A 239 -4.14 -9.75 -39.10
N THR A 240 -2.95 -9.60 -38.53
CA THR A 240 -1.90 -10.62 -38.57
C THR A 240 -2.02 -11.65 -37.45
N ILE A 241 -2.94 -11.46 -36.51
CA ILE A 241 -2.93 -12.17 -35.22
C ILE A 241 -4.08 -13.17 -35.07
N ILE A 242 -5.19 -13.03 -35.81
CA ILE A 242 -6.28 -14.01 -35.77
C ILE A 242 -6.06 -15.07 -36.85
N PRO A 243 -5.89 -16.35 -36.48
CA PRO A 243 -5.66 -17.41 -37.45
C PRO A 243 -6.94 -17.86 -38.19
N ASP A 244 -8.13 -17.72 -37.58
CA ASP A 244 -9.36 -18.34 -38.08
C ASP A 244 -10.61 -17.42 -37.86
N PRO A 245 -11.54 -17.28 -38.84
CA PRO A 245 -12.73 -16.42 -38.69
C PRO A 245 -13.77 -16.96 -37.70
N GLU A 246 -13.73 -18.25 -37.37
CA GLU A 246 -14.69 -18.89 -36.46
C GLU A 246 -14.30 -18.76 -34.96
N THR A 247 -13.06 -18.37 -34.65
CA THR A 247 -12.62 -18.27 -33.25
C THR A 247 -13.19 -17.01 -32.60
N SER A 248 -13.85 -17.17 -31.44
CA SER A 248 -14.36 -16.03 -30.68
C SER A 248 -13.20 -15.25 -30.04
N ALA A 249 -13.04 -13.99 -30.40
CA ALA A 249 -12.00 -13.11 -29.87
C ALA A 249 -12.54 -12.20 -28.77
N TYR A 250 -11.95 -12.28 -27.58
CA TYR A 250 -12.29 -11.48 -26.42
C TYR A 250 -11.20 -10.45 -26.14
N VAL A 251 -11.59 -9.19 -25.94
CA VAL A 251 -10.67 -8.10 -25.60
C VAL A 251 -11.03 -7.56 -24.21
N VAL A 252 -10.08 -7.67 -23.29
CA VAL A 252 -10.17 -7.09 -21.95
C VAL A 252 -9.69 -5.65 -21.98
N MET A 253 -10.56 -4.71 -21.60
CA MET A 253 -10.29 -3.28 -21.64
C MET A 253 -11.01 -2.52 -20.53
N SER A 254 -10.63 -1.26 -20.29
CA SER A 254 -11.35 -0.40 -19.35
C SER A 254 -12.68 0.09 -19.97
N LEU A 255 -13.67 0.39 -19.13
CA LEU A 255 -14.96 0.92 -19.59
C LEU A 255 -14.81 2.23 -20.39
N ASN A 256 -13.88 3.10 -19.99
CA ASN A 256 -13.60 4.35 -20.70
C ASN A 256 -13.01 4.08 -22.09
N ASP A 257 -12.15 3.06 -22.21
CA ASP A 257 -11.58 2.67 -23.51
C ASP A 257 -12.65 2.05 -24.41
N TYR A 258 -13.56 1.25 -23.85
CA TYR A 258 -14.72 0.71 -24.56
C TYR A 258 -15.57 1.82 -25.19
N HIS A 259 -15.96 2.83 -24.40
CA HIS A 259 -16.78 3.94 -24.91
C HIS A 259 -16.08 4.74 -26.02
N LYS A 260 -14.76 4.89 -25.96
CA LYS A 260 -13.99 5.56 -27.01
C LYS A 260 -13.80 4.70 -28.27
N LYS A 261 -14.03 3.39 -28.18
CA LYS A 261 -13.65 2.40 -29.22
C LYS A 261 -14.77 1.44 -29.60
N GLN A 262 -16.01 1.81 -29.31
CA GLN A 262 -17.19 1.01 -29.60
C GLN A 262 -17.27 0.64 -31.09
N ASP A 263 -17.06 1.61 -31.99
CA ASP A 263 -17.04 1.38 -33.44
C ASP A 263 -15.98 0.36 -33.88
N TRP A 264 -14.83 0.33 -33.21
CA TRP A 264 -13.74 -0.60 -33.54
C TRP A 264 -14.10 -2.03 -33.14
N ILE A 265 -14.74 -2.18 -31.97
CA ILE A 265 -15.21 -3.47 -31.46
C ILE A 265 -16.31 -4.03 -32.37
N GLN A 266 -17.27 -3.17 -32.76
CA GLN A 266 -18.37 -3.54 -33.65
C GLN A 266 -17.89 -3.93 -35.06
N LYS A 267 -17.09 -3.08 -35.71
CA LYS A 267 -16.58 -3.33 -37.08
C LYS A 267 -15.81 -4.65 -37.19
N ARG A 268 -15.26 -5.13 -36.08
CA ARG A 268 -14.41 -6.34 -36.01
C ARG A 268 -15.08 -7.51 -35.31
N LYS A 269 -16.37 -7.41 -34.98
CA LYS A 269 -17.17 -8.46 -34.30
C LYS A 269 -16.49 -8.99 -33.02
N LEU A 270 -15.88 -8.09 -32.26
CA LEU A 270 -15.15 -8.42 -31.05
C LEU A 270 -16.04 -8.53 -29.82
N HIS A 271 -15.71 -9.43 -28.91
CA HIS A 271 -16.34 -9.48 -27.60
C HIS A 271 -15.54 -8.64 -26.62
N ALA A 272 -16.16 -7.58 -26.09
CA ALA A 272 -15.51 -6.73 -25.10
C ALA A 272 -15.84 -7.22 -23.70
N VAL A 273 -14.79 -7.50 -22.92
CA VAL A 273 -14.93 -7.77 -21.49
C VAL A 273 -14.43 -6.56 -20.75
N CYS A 274 -15.37 -5.76 -20.27
CA CYS A 274 -15.09 -4.48 -19.64
C CYS A 274 -15.04 -4.65 -18.13
N GLN A 275 -13.98 -4.15 -17.50
CA GLN A 275 -13.92 -4.04 -16.04
C GLN A 275 -14.19 -2.58 -15.65
N ASN A 276 -15.25 -2.35 -14.87
CA ASN A 276 -15.50 -1.07 -14.23
C ASN A 276 -15.54 -1.25 -12.72
N ASN A 277 -14.44 -0.91 -12.04
CA ASN A 277 -14.37 -0.54 -10.62
C ASN A 277 -15.16 -1.39 -9.57
N ALA A 278 -15.72 -2.54 -9.91
CA ALA A 278 -16.50 -3.47 -9.07
C ALA A 278 -17.18 -4.56 -9.93
N HIS A 279 -17.51 -4.27 -11.20
CA HIS A 279 -18.28 -5.17 -12.07
C HIS A 279 -17.53 -5.50 -13.36
N VAL A 280 -17.60 -6.78 -13.74
CA VAL A 280 -17.19 -7.27 -15.06
C VAL A 280 -18.45 -7.33 -15.91
N ILE A 281 -18.42 -6.65 -17.06
CA ILE A 281 -19.53 -6.65 -18.01
C ILE A 281 -19.02 -7.28 -19.30
N LEU A 282 -19.62 -8.40 -19.66
CA LEU A 282 -19.51 -8.96 -21.00
C LEU A 282 -20.47 -8.17 -21.89
N LYS A 283 -19.95 -7.38 -22.83
CA LYS A 283 -20.78 -6.67 -23.80
C LYS A 283 -20.68 -7.34 -25.17
N ARG A 284 -21.84 -7.76 -25.67
CA ARG A 284 -22.11 -8.04 -27.08
C ARG A 284 -23.35 -7.23 -27.42
N GLU A 285 -23.29 -6.30 -28.35
CA GLU A 285 -24.34 -5.29 -28.50
C GLU A 285 -25.62 -5.76 -29.23
N ASN A 286 -25.89 -7.07 -29.23
CA ASN A 286 -27.13 -7.64 -29.78
C ASN A 286 -27.97 -8.41 -28.74
N GLU A 287 -27.74 -8.21 -27.43
CA GLU A 287 -28.65 -8.58 -26.34
C GLU A 287 -28.64 -7.50 -25.24
#